data_AF-A0A832TGQ1-F1
#
_entry.id   AF-A0A832TGQ1-F1
#
_cell.length_a   1.000
_cell.length_b   1.000
_cell.length_c   1.000
_cell.angle_alpha   90.00
_cell.angle_beta   90.00
_cell.angle_gamma   90.00
#
_symmetry.space_group_name_H-M   'P 1'
#
loop_
_entity.id
_entity.type
_entity.pdbx_description
1 polymer ?
#
loop_
_entity_poly.entity_id
_entity_poly.type
_entity_poly.pdbx_seq_one_letter_code
_entity_poly.pdbx_strand_id
1 'polypeptide(L)'
;MLEEEYQLEYFKTHGLTRKICKKCGSAFWTRNPDTEICGDAPCETYNFIGAPIFRRHTVDEMREAYLSFFEKNGHTRINRYPVAARWRDDIYLTIASIADFQPWVTGGVVPPPANPLTISQPCIRLNDLDSVGRSGRHLTLFEMMAHHAFNSDVEEIYWKERTLELCEQFISSIGGDLSRVTYKEHPWIGGGNAGPSLEVLIGGLEVATLVFMNLGRQKTGKPGIDLAGEMYYPMSNWIVDTGYGLERFVWASRGSPTIYDAVFPEMVSRVMEAAGLAHALEDKEYTKILSLNAKFAGVMDISGTNLYQLRKKVATAIDVPIERLDKMITPIEKVYAIVDHTRCLAYMLGDCI
;
A
#
# COMPACT_ATOMS: atom_id res chain seq x y z
N MET A 1 -10.34 22.10 0.39
CA MET A 1 -9.37 23.20 0.19
C MET A 1 -8.07 22.74 -0.48
N LEU A 2 -8.06 21.60 -1.20
CA LEU A 2 -6.90 21.07 -1.95
C LEU A 2 -7.26 20.69 -3.39
N GLU A 3 -8.45 21.04 -3.89
CA GLU A 3 -8.93 20.54 -5.19
C GLU A 3 -8.05 20.97 -6.37
N GLU A 4 -7.49 22.19 -6.30
CA GLU A 4 -6.54 22.72 -7.29
C GLU A 4 -5.25 21.88 -7.35
N GLU A 5 -4.82 21.31 -6.22
CA GLU A 5 -3.59 20.49 -6.15
C GLU A 5 -3.69 19.19 -6.96
N TYR A 6 -4.89 18.77 -7.33
CA TYR A 6 -5.19 17.56 -8.08
C TYR A 6 -5.49 17.81 -9.57
N GLN A 7 -5.56 19.07 -10.01
CA GLN A 7 -5.85 19.42 -11.41
C GLN A 7 -4.59 19.33 -12.30
N LEU A 8 -4.01 18.13 -12.38
CA LEU A 8 -2.79 17.87 -13.14
C LEU A 8 -3.04 17.93 -14.66
N GLU A 9 -2.06 18.46 -15.39
CA GLU A 9 -2.14 18.51 -16.86
C GLU A 9 -1.96 17.13 -17.47
N TYR A 10 -1.20 16.25 -16.80
CA TYR A 10 -1.08 14.85 -17.18
C TYR A 10 -2.44 14.16 -17.30
N PHE A 11 -3.34 14.39 -16.35
CA PHE A 11 -4.69 13.81 -16.39
C PHE A 11 -5.46 14.22 -17.65
N LYS A 12 -5.43 15.51 -17.99
CA LYS A 12 -6.15 16.03 -19.17
C LYS A 12 -5.57 15.50 -20.47
N THR A 13 -4.25 15.53 -20.60
CA THR A 13 -3.53 15.11 -21.82
C THR A 13 -3.59 13.59 -22.06
N HIS A 14 -3.80 12.79 -21.01
CA HIS A 14 -3.85 11.33 -21.09
C HIS A 14 -5.27 10.75 -20.96
N GLY A 15 -6.30 11.59 -21.15
CA GLY A 15 -7.70 11.17 -21.26
C GLY A 15 -8.36 10.75 -19.93
N LEU A 16 -7.80 11.18 -18.78
CA LEU A 16 -8.42 10.96 -17.49
C LEU A 16 -9.46 12.03 -17.20
N THR A 17 -10.58 11.59 -16.63
CA THR A 17 -11.66 12.47 -16.19
C THR A 17 -11.83 12.35 -14.69
N ARG A 18 -12.01 13.50 -14.04
CA ARG A 18 -12.32 13.56 -12.61
C ARG A 18 -13.78 13.23 -12.38
N LYS A 19 -14.05 12.37 -11.40
CA LYS A 19 -15.39 11.93 -11.00
C LYS A 19 -15.50 11.90 -9.48
N ILE A 20 -16.74 11.85 -8.99
CA ILE A 20 -17.04 11.64 -7.58
C ILE A 20 -17.56 10.23 -7.40
N CYS A 21 -16.96 9.48 -6.48
CA CYS A 21 -17.36 8.10 -6.20
C CYS A 21 -18.79 8.07 -5.63
N LYS A 22 -19.69 7.31 -6.28
CA LYS A 22 -21.08 7.18 -5.81
C LYS A 22 -21.24 6.50 -4.45
N LYS A 23 -20.20 5.82 -3.93
CA LYS A 23 -20.25 5.09 -2.65
C LYS A 23 -19.65 5.86 -1.48
N CYS A 24 -18.43 6.40 -1.62
CA CYS A 24 -17.74 7.10 -0.53
C CYS A 24 -17.70 8.62 -0.68
N GLY A 25 -18.12 9.17 -1.84
CA GLY A 25 -18.07 10.61 -2.10
C GLY A 25 -16.67 11.16 -2.37
N SER A 26 -15.61 10.35 -2.29
CA SER A 26 -14.25 10.77 -2.65
C SER A 26 -14.15 11.08 -4.14
N ALA A 27 -13.38 12.11 -4.47
CA ALA A 27 -13.00 12.39 -5.85
C ALA A 27 -11.94 11.40 -6.33
N PHE A 28 -12.00 11.05 -7.61
CA PHE A 28 -11.04 10.17 -8.25
C PHE A 28 -10.94 10.44 -9.75
N TRP A 29 -9.85 9.99 -10.36
CA TRP A 29 -9.58 10.11 -11.79
C TRP A 29 -9.60 8.74 -12.46
N THR A 30 -10.16 8.69 -13.68
CA THR A 30 -10.27 7.45 -14.46
C THR A 30 -10.28 7.73 -15.96
N ARG A 31 -9.75 6.80 -16.75
CA ARG A 31 -9.89 6.80 -18.22
C ARG A 31 -11.22 6.23 -18.69
N ASN A 32 -11.89 5.43 -17.85
CA ASN A 32 -13.11 4.75 -18.24
C ASN A 32 -14.34 5.64 -17.94
N PRO A 33 -15.08 6.08 -18.97
CA PRO A 33 -16.27 6.94 -18.80
C PRO A 33 -17.41 6.24 -18.07
N ASP A 34 -17.42 4.90 -17.98
CA ASP A 34 -18.46 4.13 -17.31
C ASP A 34 -18.13 3.85 -15.82
N THR A 35 -16.91 4.13 -15.37
CA THR A 35 -16.54 3.93 -13.96
C THR A 35 -17.26 4.93 -13.05
N GLU A 36 -18.03 4.43 -12.08
CA GLU A 36 -18.81 5.24 -11.13
C GLU A 36 -18.29 5.18 -9.67
N ILE A 37 -17.31 4.32 -9.41
CA ILE A 37 -16.71 4.11 -8.09
C ILE A 37 -15.19 4.30 -8.15
N CYS A 38 -14.56 4.65 -7.01
CA CYS A 38 -13.15 5.04 -6.97
C CYS A 38 -12.15 3.91 -7.21
N GLY A 39 -12.58 2.64 -7.23
CA GLY A 39 -11.69 1.49 -7.33
C GLY A 39 -11.08 1.03 -6.01
N ASP A 40 -11.43 1.68 -4.90
CA ASP A 40 -10.92 1.36 -3.57
C ASP A 40 -11.85 0.45 -2.79
N ALA A 41 -11.30 -0.34 -1.89
CA ALA A 41 -12.08 -1.00 -0.86
C ALA A 41 -12.52 0.05 0.18
N PRO A 42 -13.81 0.07 0.63
CA PRO A 42 -14.86 -0.91 0.43
C PRO A 42 -15.79 -0.65 -0.78
N CYS A 43 -15.47 0.34 -1.62
CA CYS A 43 -16.30 0.69 -2.77
C CYS A 43 -16.28 -0.38 -3.87
N GLU A 44 -15.12 -1.01 -4.10
CA GLU A 44 -14.91 -2.12 -5.01
C GLU A 44 -14.38 -3.35 -4.25
N THR A 45 -14.75 -4.54 -4.71
CA THR A 45 -14.19 -5.81 -4.21
C THR A 45 -12.98 -6.22 -5.05
N TYR A 46 -12.10 -7.06 -4.51
CA TYR A 46 -10.94 -7.54 -5.25
C TYR A 46 -11.32 -8.39 -6.46
N ASN A 47 -11.09 -7.85 -7.66
CA ASN A 47 -11.39 -8.51 -8.91
C ASN A 47 -10.21 -9.33 -9.47
N PHE A 48 -9.01 -9.18 -8.89
CA PHE A 48 -7.80 -9.89 -9.29
C PHE A 48 -7.65 -11.29 -8.66
N ILE A 49 -8.42 -11.61 -7.61
CA ILE A 49 -8.37 -12.93 -6.96
C ILE A 49 -8.96 -13.98 -7.91
N GLY A 50 -8.12 -14.94 -8.32
CA GLY A 50 -8.37 -15.93 -9.36
C GLY A 50 -8.13 -15.42 -10.80
N ALA A 51 -7.85 -14.13 -10.97
CA ALA A 51 -7.65 -13.49 -12.27
C ALA A 51 -6.54 -12.41 -12.18
N PRO A 52 -5.25 -12.81 -12.19
CA PRO A 52 -4.13 -11.88 -12.01
C PRO A 52 -4.18 -10.68 -12.98
N ILE A 53 -3.80 -9.51 -12.47
CA ILE A 53 -3.85 -8.23 -13.22
C ILE A 53 -2.48 -7.72 -13.67
N PHE A 54 -1.42 -8.43 -13.28
CA PHE A 54 -0.05 -8.19 -13.73
C PHE A 54 0.56 -9.49 -14.26
N ARG A 55 1.69 -9.40 -14.97
CA ARG A 55 2.54 -10.57 -15.21
C ARG A 55 2.98 -11.15 -13.86
N ARG A 56 2.99 -12.47 -13.73
CA ARG A 56 3.31 -13.15 -12.48
C ARG A 56 4.74 -12.87 -12.05
N HIS A 57 4.94 -12.47 -10.79
CA HIS A 57 6.25 -12.29 -10.18
C HIS A 57 6.34 -12.98 -8.81
N THR A 58 7.54 -13.37 -8.43
CA THR A 58 7.94 -13.61 -7.03
C THR A 58 8.25 -12.28 -6.34
N VAL A 59 8.49 -12.32 -5.03
CA VAL A 59 8.87 -11.14 -4.24
C VAL A 59 10.18 -10.54 -4.75
N ASP A 60 11.19 -11.37 -5.02
CA ASP A 60 12.50 -10.90 -5.47
C ASP A 60 12.44 -10.34 -6.90
N GLU A 61 11.71 -10.99 -7.80
CA GLU A 61 11.52 -10.51 -9.17
C GLU A 61 10.77 -9.18 -9.21
N MET A 62 9.72 -9.00 -8.40
CA MET A 62 8.97 -7.73 -8.35
C MET A 62 9.83 -6.60 -7.76
N ARG A 63 10.58 -6.89 -6.69
CA ARG A 63 11.52 -5.92 -6.09
C ARG A 63 12.55 -5.47 -7.11
N GLU A 64 13.16 -6.41 -7.82
CA GLU A 64 14.19 -6.09 -8.81
C GLU A 64 13.58 -5.37 -10.04
N ALA A 65 12.40 -5.78 -10.50
CA ALA A 65 11.70 -5.09 -11.57
C ALA A 65 11.43 -3.61 -11.24
N TYR A 66 11.03 -3.32 -10.00
CA TYR A 66 10.83 -1.95 -9.52
C TYR A 66 12.15 -1.17 -9.47
N LEU A 67 13.15 -1.69 -8.76
CA LEU A 67 14.42 -0.97 -8.56
C LEU A 67 15.15 -0.72 -9.88
N SER A 68 15.26 -1.75 -10.73
CA SER A 68 15.84 -1.62 -12.07
C SER A 68 15.06 -0.66 -12.97
N PHE A 69 13.73 -0.56 -12.83
CA PHE A 69 12.93 0.40 -13.60
C PHE A 69 13.31 1.84 -13.24
N PHE A 70 13.39 2.16 -11.95
CA PHE A 70 13.73 3.51 -11.49
C PHE A 70 15.21 3.85 -11.73
N GLU A 71 16.12 2.88 -11.61
CA GLU A 71 17.54 3.07 -12.00
C GLU A 71 17.67 3.47 -13.48
N LYS A 72 16.95 2.81 -14.38
CA LYS A 72 16.91 3.16 -15.81
C LYS A 72 16.28 4.53 -16.08
N ASN A 73 15.49 5.05 -15.14
CA ASN A 73 14.83 6.34 -15.23
C ASN A 73 15.57 7.45 -14.45
N GLY A 74 16.84 7.22 -14.09
CA GLY A 74 17.73 8.24 -13.52
C GLY A 74 17.72 8.32 -11.99
N HIS A 75 17.05 7.40 -11.30
CA HIS A 75 17.08 7.33 -9.84
C HIS A 75 18.27 6.51 -9.36
N THR A 76 18.91 6.97 -8.29
CA THR A 76 19.97 6.17 -7.66
C THR A 76 19.35 5.17 -6.69
N ARG A 77 19.63 3.88 -6.89
CA ARG A 77 19.25 2.83 -5.94
C ARG A 77 20.04 2.98 -4.64
N ILE A 78 19.34 2.96 -3.52
CA ILE A 78 19.95 2.95 -2.19
C ILE A 78 19.60 1.66 -1.45
N ASN A 79 20.42 1.31 -0.47
CA ASN A 79 20.16 0.16 0.40
C ASN A 79 19.06 0.49 1.41
N ARG A 80 18.36 -0.55 1.87
CA ARG A 80 17.37 -0.41 2.95
C ARG A 80 18.01 0.12 4.23
N TYR A 81 17.21 0.86 4.99
CA TYR A 81 17.46 1.23 6.37
C TYR A 81 16.97 0.10 7.31
N PRO A 82 17.45 0.05 8.56
CA PRO A 82 16.93 -0.90 9.54
C PRO A 82 15.47 -0.58 9.89
N VAL A 83 14.70 -1.59 10.32
CA VAL A 83 13.33 -1.39 10.80
C VAL A 83 13.26 -0.66 12.14
N ALA A 84 14.38 -0.59 12.86
CA ALA A 84 14.57 0.24 14.04
C ALA A 84 14.96 1.67 13.62
N ALA A 85 14.18 2.67 14.00
CA ALA A 85 14.39 4.05 13.58
C ALA A 85 15.52 4.75 14.38
N ARG A 86 16.76 4.29 14.23
CA ARG A 86 17.93 4.72 15.06
C ARG A 86 18.34 6.19 14.87
N TRP A 87 17.90 6.83 13.78
CA TRP A 87 18.29 8.21 13.40
C TRP A 87 17.34 9.29 13.93
N ARG A 88 16.27 8.90 14.62
CA ARG A 88 15.22 9.78 15.13
C ARG A 88 14.73 9.30 16.51
N ASP A 89 14.06 10.17 17.24
CA ASP A 89 13.65 9.96 18.64
C ASP A 89 12.12 10.08 18.86
N ASP A 90 11.35 10.35 17.82
CA ASP A 90 9.90 10.53 17.86
C ASP A 90 9.10 9.26 17.49
N ILE A 91 9.73 8.28 16.83
CA ILE A 91 9.15 6.96 16.54
C ILE A 91 10.19 5.87 16.78
N TYR A 92 9.74 4.67 17.16
CA TYR A 92 10.63 3.52 17.41
C TYR A 92 10.95 2.70 16.15
N LEU A 93 9.98 2.58 15.23
CA LEU A 93 10.04 1.71 14.07
C LEU A 93 9.85 2.50 12.78
N THR A 94 10.42 1.99 11.68
CA THR A 94 10.23 2.54 10.33
C THR A 94 8.80 2.23 9.86
N ILE A 95 7.98 3.26 9.69
CA ILE A 95 6.54 3.13 9.34
C ILE A 95 6.22 3.36 7.85
N ALA A 96 7.16 3.97 7.13
CA ALA A 96 7.11 4.32 5.71
C ALA A 96 8.55 4.56 5.20
N SER A 97 8.79 4.47 3.89
CA SER A 97 10.11 4.75 3.31
C SER A 97 10.57 6.19 3.58
N ILE A 98 9.66 7.17 3.55
CA ILE A 98 10.00 8.57 3.85
C ILE A 98 10.50 8.77 5.29
N ALA A 99 10.16 7.85 6.21
CA ALA A 99 10.58 7.94 7.60
C ALA A 99 12.11 7.82 7.75
N ASP A 100 12.80 7.23 6.76
CA ASP A 100 14.27 7.12 6.68
C ASP A 100 14.95 8.49 6.53
N PHE A 101 14.23 9.45 5.96
CA PHE A 101 14.74 10.78 5.62
C PHE A 101 14.23 11.86 6.57
N GLN A 102 13.22 11.54 7.38
CA GLN A 102 12.67 12.43 8.39
C GLN A 102 13.48 12.40 9.70
N PRO A 103 13.55 13.52 10.44
CA PRO A 103 13.17 14.87 10.03
C PRO A 103 14.30 15.63 9.30
N TRP A 104 15.51 15.06 9.24
CA TRP A 104 16.73 15.81 8.90
C TRP A 104 16.82 16.20 7.42
N VAL A 105 16.57 15.26 6.51
CA VAL A 105 16.59 15.52 5.06
C VAL A 105 15.32 16.28 4.67
N THR A 106 14.17 15.85 5.20
CA THR A 106 12.90 16.52 4.89
C THR A 106 12.81 17.94 5.44
N GLY A 107 13.54 18.26 6.50
CA GLY A 107 13.71 19.62 7.03
C GLY A 107 14.81 20.43 6.34
N GLY A 108 15.53 19.87 5.37
CA GLY A 108 16.62 20.54 4.65
C GLY A 108 17.90 20.75 5.48
N VAL A 109 18.05 20.06 6.61
CA VAL A 109 19.23 20.17 7.50
C VAL A 109 20.43 19.42 6.91
N VAL A 110 20.18 18.29 6.25
CA VAL A 110 21.20 17.48 5.58
C VAL A 110 20.71 17.08 4.18
N PRO A 111 21.61 16.90 3.19
CA PRO A 111 21.20 16.46 1.86
C PRO A 111 20.72 15.00 1.86
N PRO A 112 19.85 14.60 0.93
CA PRO A 112 19.53 13.19 0.72
C PRO A 112 20.77 12.42 0.24
N PRO A 113 20.83 11.09 0.45
CA PRO A 113 21.97 10.28 -0.01
C PRO A 113 22.11 10.26 -1.54
N ALA A 114 21.02 10.47 -2.27
CA ALA A 114 20.99 10.73 -3.71
C ALA A 114 19.70 11.48 -4.08
N ASN A 115 19.67 12.14 -5.23
CA ASN A 115 18.49 12.88 -5.68
C ASN A 115 18.36 12.84 -7.21
N PRO A 116 17.34 12.17 -7.78
CA PRO A 116 16.32 11.39 -7.11
C PRO A 116 16.85 9.99 -6.69
N LEU A 117 16.16 9.33 -5.77
CA LEU A 117 16.54 8.02 -5.25
C LEU A 117 15.42 6.99 -5.37
N THR A 118 15.76 5.71 -5.34
CA THR A 118 14.81 4.58 -5.27
C THR A 118 15.25 3.54 -4.24
N ILE A 119 14.29 2.94 -3.54
CA ILE A 119 14.52 2.03 -2.40
C ILE A 119 13.40 0.99 -2.30
N SER A 120 13.69 -0.16 -1.71
CA SER A 120 12.70 -1.10 -1.17
C SER A 120 12.88 -1.16 0.35
N GLN A 121 12.05 -0.42 1.09
CA GLN A 121 12.23 -0.26 2.53
C GLN A 121 11.26 -1.16 3.32
N PRO A 122 11.76 -2.11 4.13
CA PRO A 122 10.92 -2.81 5.09
C PRO A 122 10.36 -1.86 6.15
N CYS A 123 9.04 -1.90 6.33
CA CYS A 123 8.29 -1.08 7.25
C CYS A 123 7.47 -1.96 8.19
N ILE A 124 7.31 -1.53 9.44
CA ILE A 124 6.47 -2.19 10.43
C ILE A 124 5.31 -1.28 10.84
N ARG A 125 4.09 -1.80 10.76
CA ARG A 125 2.88 -1.15 11.27
C ARG A 125 2.16 -2.07 12.24
N LEU A 126 2.12 -1.66 13.51
CA LEU A 126 1.46 -2.43 14.57
C LEU A 126 0.01 -2.00 14.82
N ASN A 127 -0.44 -0.90 14.20
CA ASN A 127 -1.82 -0.42 14.31
C ASN A 127 -2.83 -1.41 13.69
N ASP A 128 -2.38 -2.20 12.71
CA ASP A 128 -3.21 -3.14 11.95
C ASP A 128 -3.15 -4.57 12.52
N LEU A 129 -2.55 -4.77 13.70
CA LEU A 129 -2.25 -6.09 14.25
C LEU A 129 -3.49 -7.00 14.35
N ASP A 130 -4.62 -6.46 14.81
CA ASP A 130 -5.89 -7.19 14.95
C ASP A 130 -6.50 -7.64 13.62
N SER A 131 -6.08 -7.01 12.51
CA SER A 131 -6.55 -7.32 11.17
C SER A 131 -5.68 -8.35 10.45
N VAL A 132 -4.47 -8.61 10.94
CA VAL A 132 -3.55 -9.59 10.34
C VAL A 132 -4.10 -11.00 10.48
N GLY A 133 -4.00 -11.78 9.40
CA GLY A 133 -4.56 -13.12 9.26
C GLY A 133 -6.06 -13.14 8.96
N ARG A 134 -6.81 -12.10 9.35
CA ARG A 134 -8.27 -12.02 9.14
C ARG A 134 -8.66 -11.35 7.84
N SER A 135 -7.95 -10.28 7.46
CA SER A 135 -8.30 -9.48 6.28
C SER A 135 -7.85 -10.05 4.96
N GLY A 136 -6.89 -10.99 4.98
CA GLY A 136 -6.25 -11.51 3.78
C GLY A 136 -5.25 -10.55 3.12
N ARG A 137 -5.10 -9.30 3.60
CA ARG A 137 -4.26 -8.26 2.98
C ARG A 137 -3.30 -7.53 3.92
N HIS A 138 -3.57 -7.54 5.23
CA HIS A 138 -2.77 -6.78 6.19
C HIS A 138 -1.55 -7.61 6.63
N LEU A 139 -0.43 -6.93 6.74
CA LEU A 139 0.84 -7.47 7.21
C LEU A 139 1.34 -6.58 8.33
N THR A 140 1.99 -7.14 9.35
CA THR A 140 2.70 -6.31 10.33
C THR A 140 3.97 -5.74 9.72
N LEU A 141 4.67 -6.54 8.90
CA LEU A 141 5.86 -6.14 8.16
C LEU A 141 5.65 -6.33 6.66
N PHE A 142 5.93 -5.27 5.91
CA PHE A 142 5.86 -5.23 4.46
C PHE A 142 6.99 -4.37 3.90
N GLU A 143 7.32 -4.55 2.62
CA GLU A 143 8.27 -3.68 1.94
C GLU A 143 7.54 -2.59 1.18
N MET A 144 7.80 -1.34 1.56
CA MET A 144 7.39 -0.15 0.84
C MET A 144 8.50 0.19 -0.15
N MET A 145 8.27 -0.14 -1.41
CA MET A 145 9.12 0.34 -2.50
C MET A 145 8.80 1.81 -2.76
N ALA A 146 9.80 2.62 -3.03
CA ALA A 146 9.62 4.05 -3.18
C ALA A 146 10.63 4.65 -4.16
N HIS A 147 10.20 5.73 -4.78
CA HIS A 147 11.09 6.72 -5.37
C HIS A 147 10.83 8.09 -4.73
N HIS A 148 11.91 8.78 -4.38
CA HIS A 148 11.87 10.08 -3.74
C HIS A 148 12.63 11.11 -4.56
N ALA A 149 12.09 12.33 -4.60
CA ALA A 149 12.76 13.51 -5.13
C ALA A 149 12.60 14.66 -4.13
N PHE A 150 13.71 15.26 -3.73
CA PHE A 150 13.76 16.33 -2.75
C PHE A 150 14.01 17.64 -3.48
N ASN A 151 12.97 18.47 -3.62
CA ASN A 151 13.04 19.73 -4.35
C ASN A 151 13.16 20.91 -3.38
N SER A 152 13.71 22.02 -3.87
CA SER A 152 13.84 23.28 -3.14
C SER A 152 13.67 24.46 -4.10
N ASP A 153 13.62 25.67 -3.55
CA ASP A 153 13.61 26.91 -4.35
C ASP A 153 14.84 27.07 -5.27
N VAL A 154 15.92 26.30 -5.03
CA VAL A 154 17.16 26.35 -5.82
C VAL A 154 17.16 25.32 -6.94
N GLU A 155 16.60 24.14 -6.69
CA GLU A 155 16.64 23.02 -7.62
C GLU A 155 15.37 22.17 -7.47
N GLU A 156 14.66 21.99 -8.60
CA GLU A 156 13.57 21.04 -8.73
C GLU A 156 14.02 19.89 -9.65
N ILE A 157 13.99 18.67 -9.13
CA ILE A 157 14.31 17.44 -9.87
C ILE A 157 13.10 17.03 -10.70
N TYR A 158 11.95 16.84 -10.06
CA TYR A 158 10.64 16.70 -10.67
C TYR A 158 9.53 16.79 -9.62
N TRP A 159 8.30 17.00 -10.10
CA TRP A 159 7.11 17.10 -9.24
C TRP A 159 5.98 16.17 -9.67
N LYS A 160 4.72 16.61 -9.56
CA LYS A 160 3.52 15.77 -9.65
C LYS A 160 3.38 15.06 -10.99
N GLU A 161 3.56 15.79 -12.09
CA GLU A 161 3.32 15.29 -13.45
C GLU A 161 4.24 14.10 -13.77
N ARG A 162 5.55 14.26 -13.53
CA ARG A 162 6.53 13.19 -13.76
C ARG A 162 6.38 12.03 -12.78
N THR A 163 5.97 12.30 -11.53
CA THR A 163 5.68 11.24 -10.55
C THR A 163 4.58 10.32 -11.05
N LEU A 164 3.50 10.90 -11.56
CA LEU A 164 2.38 10.16 -12.12
C LEU A 164 2.78 9.40 -13.39
N GLU A 165 3.54 10.04 -14.28
CA GLU A 165 4.06 9.40 -15.49
C GLU A 165 4.92 8.16 -15.17
N LEU A 166 5.85 8.28 -14.23
CA LEU A 166 6.71 7.17 -13.78
C LEU A 166 5.89 6.02 -13.19
N CYS A 167 4.85 6.34 -12.41
CA CYS A 167 3.94 5.35 -11.85
C CYS A 167 3.25 4.53 -12.96
N GLU A 168 2.70 5.19 -13.98
CA GLU A 168 2.05 4.50 -15.10
C GLU A 168 3.02 3.69 -15.95
N GLN A 169 4.20 4.25 -16.23
CA GLN A 169 5.25 3.55 -16.96
C GLN A 169 5.67 2.27 -16.22
N PHE A 170 5.82 2.33 -14.87
CA PHE A 170 6.11 1.15 -14.08
C PHE A 170 4.96 0.12 -14.13
N ILE A 171 3.73 0.54 -13.86
CA ILE A 171 2.54 -0.34 -13.91
C ILE A 171 2.42 -1.04 -15.26
N SER A 172 2.58 -0.29 -16.36
CA SER A 172 2.57 -0.83 -17.72
C SER A 172 3.74 -1.81 -17.95
N SER A 173 4.94 -1.48 -17.45
CA SER A 173 6.13 -2.33 -17.59
C SER A 173 5.99 -3.71 -16.95
N ILE A 174 5.13 -3.88 -15.95
CA ILE A 174 4.83 -5.18 -15.33
C ILE A 174 3.56 -5.84 -15.88
N GLY A 175 2.98 -5.27 -16.94
CA GLY A 175 1.81 -5.79 -17.66
C GLY A 175 0.46 -5.34 -17.10
N GLY A 176 0.43 -4.24 -16.33
CA GLY A 176 -0.82 -3.64 -15.86
C GLY A 176 -1.55 -2.88 -16.96
N ASP A 177 -2.87 -3.02 -17.00
CA ASP A 177 -3.75 -2.30 -17.92
C ASP A 177 -4.10 -0.91 -17.36
N LEU A 178 -3.51 0.13 -17.93
CA LEU A 178 -3.71 1.53 -17.51
C LEU A 178 -5.15 2.03 -17.68
N SER A 179 -5.98 1.37 -18.49
CA SER A 179 -7.40 1.72 -18.61
C SER A 179 -8.22 1.33 -17.37
N ARG A 180 -7.69 0.41 -16.54
CA ARG A 180 -8.29 -0.09 -15.31
C ARG A 180 -7.74 0.59 -14.04
N VAL A 181 -6.76 1.48 -14.19
CA VAL A 181 -6.17 2.23 -13.08
C VAL A 181 -7.05 3.43 -12.75
N THR A 182 -7.32 3.63 -11.46
CA THR A 182 -7.96 4.83 -10.94
C THR A 182 -7.03 5.53 -9.94
N TYR A 183 -7.18 6.85 -9.83
CA TYR A 183 -6.40 7.68 -8.89
C TYR A 183 -7.36 8.38 -7.93
N LYS A 184 -7.44 7.95 -6.69
CA LYS A 184 -8.31 8.55 -5.69
C LYS A 184 -7.57 9.68 -4.97
N GLU A 185 -8.22 10.84 -4.87
CA GLU A 185 -7.68 12.00 -4.17
C GLU A 185 -7.78 11.78 -2.65
N HIS A 186 -6.65 11.94 -1.95
CA HIS A 186 -6.60 11.77 -0.50
C HIS A 186 -5.56 12.72 0.13
N PRO A 187 -5.88 13.48 1.20
CA PRO A 187 -4.88 14.24 1.94
C PRO A 187 -4.04 13.29 2.80
N TRP A 188 -2.72 13.28 2.61
CA TRP A 188 -1.81 12.45 3.41
C TRP A 188 -1.19 13.25 4.56
N ILE A 189 -1.08 12.61 5.73
CA ILE A 189 -0.52 13.18 6.96
C ILE A 189 0.28 12.09 7.67
N GLY A 190 1.55 12.37 8.01
CA GLY A 190 2.40 11.39 8.70
C GLY A 190 3.80 11.90 9.04
N GLY A 191 4.34 11.45 10.17
CA GLY A 191 5.74 11.72 10.56
C GLY A 191 6.11 13.20 10.70
N GLY A 192 5.12 14.08 10.94
CA GLY A 192 5.32 15.53 11.05
C GLY A 192 5.21 16.32 9.74
N ASN A 193 4.90 15.65 8.63
CA ASN A 193 4.68 16.25 7.32
C ASN A 193 3.29 15.90 6.77
N ALA A 194 2.84 16.65 5.76
CA ALA A 194 1.58 16.42 5.06
C ALA A 194 1.63 16.91 3.61
N GLY A 195 0.64 16.51 2.81
CA GLY A 195 0.47 16.97 1.44
C GLY A 195 -0.72 16.33 0.74
N PRO A 196 -1.14 16.86 -0.43
CA PRO A 196 -2.08 16.15 -1.29
C PRO A 196 -1.47 14.84 -1.79
N SER A 197 -2.29 13.81 -1.95
CA SER A 197 -1.84 12.51 -2.44
C SER A 197 -2.84 11.83 -3.37
N LEU A 198 -2.31 10.99 -4.25
CA LEU A 198 -3.08 10.11 -5.12
C LEU A 198 -2.89 8.67 -4.69
N GLU A 199 -3.95 8.03 -4.24
CA GLU A 199 -3.99 6.57 -4.08
C GLU A 199 -4.19 5.94 -5.46
N VAL A 200 -3.27 5.07 -5.85
CA VAL A 200 -3.25 4.39 -7.16
C VAL A 200 -3.89 3.02 -7.00
N LEU A 201 -5.02 2.82 -7.67
CA LEU A 201 -5.84 1.64 -7.49
C LEU A 201 -5.99 0.87 -8.79
N ILE A 202 -5.91 -0.45 -8.70
CA ILE A 202 -6.18 -1.34 -9.81
C ILE A 202 -6.73 -2.66 -9.27
N GLY A 203 -7.84 -3.09 -9.84
CA GLY A 203 -8.47 -4.34 -9.46
C GLY A 203 -9.16 -4.37 -8.09
N GLY A 204 -9.57 -3.21 -7.57
CA GLY A 204 -10.11 -3.07 -6.23
C GLY A 204 -9.06 -2.89 -5.14
N LEU A 205 -7.76 -2.87 -5.49
CA LEU A 205 -6.63 -2.81 -4.57
C LEU A 205 -5.84 -1.53 -4.76
N GLU A 206 -5.63 -0.78 -3.68
CA GLU A 206 -4.63 0.28 -3.63
C GLU A 206 -3.23 -0.37 -3.68
N VAL A 207 -2.50 -0.15 -4.77
CA VAL A 207 -1.16 -0.72 -4.98
C VAL A 207 -0.05 0.28 -4.65
N ALA A 208 -0.33 1.57 -4.77
CA ALA A 208 0.62 2.64 -4.44
C ALA A 208 -0.07 3.91 -3.93
N THR A 209 0.69 4.76 -3.27
CA THR A 209 0.30 6.10 -2.85
C THR A 209 1.37 7.08 -3.34
N LEU A 210 0.96 8.16 -4.00
CA LEU A 210 1.84 9.23 -4.49
C LEU A 210 1.55 10.51 -3.69
N VAL A 211 2.38 10.82 -2.71
CA VAL A 211 2.25 11.97 -1.82
C VAL A 211 3.15 13.11 -2.31
N PHE A 212 2.59 14.31 -2.34
CA PHE A 212 3.28 15.53 -2.72
C PHE A 212 3.47 16.39 -1.48
N MET A 213 4.48 16.08 -0.68
CA MET A 213 4.71 16.72 0.60
C MET A 213 5.15 18.18 0.41
N ASN A 214 4.33 19.10 0.89
CA ASN A 214 4.61 20.54 0.86
C ASN A 214 4.22 21.23 2.18
N LEU A 215 3.81 20.45 3.19
CA LEU A 215 3.38 20.94 4.49
C LEU A 215 4.17 20.24 5.62
N GLY A 216 4.51 21.00 6.66
CA GLY A 216 5.23 20.51 7.84
C GLY A 216 4.78 21.21 9.13
N ARG A 217 5.15 20.68 10.29
CA ARG A 217 4.75 21.23 11.60
C ARG A 217 5.47 22.53 11.99
N GLN A 218 6.60 22.83 11.36
CA GLN A 218 7.34 24.04 11.68
C GLN A 218 6.59 25.29 11.20
N LYS A 219 6.27 26.20 12.12
CA LYS A 219 5.60 27.45 11.79
C LYS A 219 6.44 28.28 10.82
N THR A 220 5.86 28.66 9.69
CA THR A 220 6.47 29.57 8.73
C THR A 220 5.75 30.92 8.72
N GLY A 221 6.23 31.87 7.90
CA GLY A 221 5.55 33.15 7.70
C GLY A 221 4.25 33.04 6.90
N LYS A 222 3.92 31.87 6.37
CA LYS A 222 2.70 31.60 5.59
C LYS A 222 1.58 31.08 6.50
N PRO A 223 0.29 31.31 6.16
CA PRO A 223 -0.84 30.76 6.92
C PRO A 223 -0.75 29.24 7.04
N GLY A 224 -1.04 28.73 8.25
CA GLY A 224 -1.14 27.30 8.48
C GLY A 224 -2.52 26.75 8.14
N ILE A 225 -2.59 25.44 7.94
CA ILE A 225 -3.79 24.66 7.64
C ILE A 225 -3.98 23.67 8.79
N ASP A 226 -5.17 23.64 9.37
CA ASP A 226 -5.56 22.59 10.32
C ASP A 226 -5.85 21.31 9.53
N LEU A 227 -5.05 20.27 9.80
CA LEU A 227 -5.24 18.94 9.28
C LEU A 227 -5.40 17.97 10.45
N ALA A 228 -6.64 17.56 10.69
CA ALA A 228 -7.02 16.62 11.74
C ALA A 228 -6.68 17.09 13.17
N GLY A 229 -6.85 18.38 13.46
CA GLY A 229 -6.63 18.98 14.79
C GLY A 229 -5.19 19.43 15.04
N GLU A 230 -4.31 19.27 14.05
CA GLU A 230 -2.91 19.66 14.10
C GLU A 230 -2.62 20.71 13.02
N MET A 231 -1.83 21.73 13.37
CA MET A 231 -1.49 22.81 12.45
C MET A 231 -0.27 22.44 11.60
N TYR A 232 -0.43 22.55 10.28
CA TYR A 232 0.64 22.38 9.31
C TYR A 232 0.87 23.67 8.53
N TYR A 233 2.11 23.94 8.15
CA TYR A 233 2.52 25.15 7.47
C TYR A 233 3.25 24.81 6.18
N PRO A 234 3.13 25.65 5.13
CA PRO A 234 3.88 25.46 3.90
C PRO A 234 5.39 25.40 4.16
N MET A 235 6.01 24.35 3.66
CA MET A 235 7.46 24.14 3.71
C MET A 235 8.19 25.03 2.69
N SER A 236 9.48 25.26 2.90
CA SER A 236 10.37 25.92 1.94
C SER A 236 10.92 24.96 0.87
N ASN A 237 10.91 23.67 1.16
CA ASN A 237 11.19 22.58 0.24
C ASN A 237 9.91 21.75 -0.02
N TRP A 238 9.88 21.01 -1.12
CA TRP A 238 8.76 20.13 -1.46
C TRP A 238 9.28 18.79 -1.96
N ILE A 239 8.62 17.70 -1.54
CA ILE A 239 9.20 16.35 -1.62
C ILE A 239 8.20 15.39 -2.24
N VAL A 240 8.68 14.66 -3.26
CA VAL A 240 7.94 13.54 -3.81
C VAL A 240 8.13 12.37 -2.87
N ASP A 241 7.04 11.95 -2.24
CA ASP A 241 6.99 10.80 -1.35
C ASP A 241 6.07 9.75 -1.95
N THR A 242 6.64 8.66 -2.43
CA THR A 242 5.85 7.57 -2.99
C THR A 242 5.99 6.33 -2.14
N GLY A 243 4.94 5.51 -2.12
CA GLY A 243 4.94 4.20 -1.49
C GLY A 243 4.21 3.18 -2.33
N TYR A 244 4.90 2.11 -2.73
CA TYR A 244 4.41 1.00 -3.52
C TYR A 244 4.53 -0.27 -2.69
N GLY A 245 3.40 -0.92 -2.37
CA GLY A 245 3.44 -2.11 -1.52
C GLY A 245 3.92 -3.33 -2.29
N LEU A 246 5.17 -3.77 -2.08
CA LEU A 246 5.77 -4.91 -2.79
C LEU A 246 4.87 -6.14 -2.74
N GLU A 247 4.41 -6.50 -1.54
CA GLU A 247 3.56 -7.65 -1.30
C GLU A 247 2.21 -7.54 -2.01
N ARG A 248 1.64 -6.32 -2.11
CA ARG A 248 0.39 -6.09 -2.84
C ARG A 248 0.57 -6.25 -4.35
N PHE A 249 1.68 -5.77 -4.91
CA PHE A 249 2.03 -6.01 -6.31
C PHE A 249 2.22 -7.50 -6.62
N VAL A 250 2.93 -8.22 -5.76
CA VAL A 250 3.11 -9.68 -5.89
C VAL A 250 1.77 -10.40 -5.80
N TRP A 251 0.91 -10.02 -4.84
CA TRP A 251 -0.42 -10.61 -4.68
C TRP A 251 -1.30 -10.40 -5.90
N ALA A 252 -1.36 -9.17 -6.42
CA ALA A 252 -2.07 -8.83 -7.64
C ALA A 252 -1.54 -9.56 -8.89
N SER A 253 -0.24 -9.88 -8.91
CA SER A 253 0.41 -10.65 -9.99
C SER A 253 0.14 -12.15 -9.93
N ARG A 254 -0.23 -12.69 -8.76
CA ARG A 254 -0.48 -14.12 -8.55
C ARG A 254 -1.97 -14.45 -8.47
N GLY A 255 -2.80 -13.49 -8.06
CA GLY A 255 -4.24 -13.69 -7.90
C GLY A 255 -4.60 -14.75 -6.86
N SER A 256 -3.73 -15.01 -5.89
CA SER A 256 -3.98 -15.99 -4.82
C SER A 256 -5.11 -15.53 -3.89
N PRO A 257 -5.71 -16.45 -3.10
CA PRO A 257 -6.77 -16.10 -2.16
C PRO A 257 -6.37 -14.99 -1.19
N THR A 258 -5.15 -15.06 -0.65
CA THR A 258 -4.62 -14.04 0.26
C THR A 258 -3.22 -13.57 -0.13
N ILE A 259 -2.81 -12.43 0.44
CA ILE A 259 -1.45 -11.91 0.32
C ILE A 259 -0.43 -12.91 0.88
N TYR A 260 -0.80 -13.67 1.91
CA TYR A 260 0.05 -14.65 2.57
C TYR A 260 0.46 -15.77 1.61
N ASP A 261 -0.52 -16.29 0.85
CA ASP A 261 -0.31 -17.33 -0.16
C ASP A 261 0.53 -16.84 -1.36
N ALA A 262 0.52 -15.53 -1.63
CA ALA A 262 1.30 -14.94 -2.69
C ALA A 262 2.77 -14.76 -2.30
N VAL A 263 3.00 -14.25 -1.09
CA VAL A 263 4.31 -13.76 -0.66
C VAL A 263 5.14 -14.86 0.01
N PHE A 264 4.51 -15.75 0.77
CA PHE A 264 5.22 -16.79 1.54
C PHE A 264 4.50 -18.14 1.49
N PRO A 265 4.25 -18.69 0.27
CA PRO A 265 3.51 -19.95 0.10
C PRO A 265 4.17 -21.13 0.84
N GLU A 266 5.50 -21.21 0.84
CA GLU A 266 6.24 -22.30 1.50
C GLU A 266 6.08 -22.26 3.03
N MET A 267 6.11 -21.06 3.63
CA MET A 267 5.96 -20.90 5.07
C MET A 267 4.53 -21.17 5.51
N VAL A 268 3.54 -20.75 4.72
CA VAL A 268 2.13 -21.13 4.93
C VAL A 268 1.98 -22.65 4.88
N SER A 269 2.48 -23.32 3.84
CA SER A 269 2.38 -24.78 3.70
C SER A 269 2.99 -25.50 4.90
N ARG A 270 4.22 -25.12 5.29
CA ARG A 270 4.94 -25.75 6.39
C ARG A 270 4.21 -25.60 7.73
N VAL A 271 3.66 -24.42 8.03
CA VAL A 271 2.92 -24.19 9.27
C VAL A 271 1.57 -24.92 9.25
N MET A 272 0.87 -24.95 8.11
CA MET A 272 -0.36 -25.73 7.96
C MET A 272 -0.12 -27.23 8.16
N GLU A 273 0.94 -27.78 7.57
CA GLU A 273 1.34 -29.19 7.75
C GLU A 273 1.64 -29.50 9.22
N ALA A 274 2.46 -28.67 9.87
CA ALA A 274 2.80 -28.84 11.28
C ALA A 274 1.58 -28.73 12.21
N ALA A 275 0.56 -27.95 11.82
CA ALA A 275 -0.69 -27.81 12.55
C ALA A 275 -1.71 -28.93 12.26
N GLY A 276 -1.39 -29.91 11.40
CA GLY A 276 -2.34 -30.96 11.00
C GLY A 276 -3.42 -30.48 10.02
N LEU A 277 -3.20 -29.33 9.37
CA LEU A 277 -4.14 -28.70 8.43
C LEU A 277 -3.80 -28.96 6.96
N ALA A 278 -2.93 -29.94 6.66
CA ALA A 278 -2.51 -30.26 5.29
C ALA A 278 -3.70 -30.52 4.34
N HIS A 279 -4.77 -31.15 4.85
CA HIS A 279 -6.00 -31.39 4.09
C HIS A 279 -6.67 -30.11 3.56
N ALA A 280 -6.51 -28.97 4.24
CA ALA A 280 -7.09 -27.70 3.82
C ALA A 280 -6.37 -27.10 2.60
N LEU A 281 -5.13 -27.51 2.31
CA LEU A 281 -4.36 -27.05 1.15
C LEU A 281 -4.86 -27.67 -0.16
N GLU A 282 -5.38 -28.90 -0.10
CA GLU A 282 -5.82 -29.66 -1.28
C GLU A 282 -7.34 -29.55 -1.53
N ASP A 283 -8.09 -29.08 -0.55
CA ASP A 283 -9.54 -29.00 -0.62
C ASP A 283 -10.01 -27.75 -1.39
N LYS A 284 -10.69 -28.00 -2.51
CA LYS A 284 -11.28 -26.96 -3.37
C LYS A 284 -12.37 -26.16 -2.66
N GLU A 285 -13.07 -26.74 -1.70
CA GLU A 285 -14.06 -26.03 -0.87
C GLU A 285 -13.36 -24.97 -0.02
N TYR A 286 -12.23 -25.32 0.63
CA TYR A 286 -11.43 -24.36 1.41
C TYR A 286 -10.87 -23.24 0.54
N THR A 287 -10.30 -23.56 -0.61
CA THR A 287 -9.78 -22.55 -1.54
C THR A 287 -10.87 -21.55 -1.97
N LYS A 288 -12.09 -22.05 -2.27
CA LYS A 288 -13.24 -21.22 -2.63
C LYS A 288 -13.68 -20.34 -1.48
N ILE A 289 -13.76 -20.89 -0.26
CA ILE A 289 -14.14 -20.17 0.95
C ILE A 289 -13.13 -19.06 1.26
N LEU A 290 -11.83 -19.36 1.23
CA LEU A 290 -10.78 -18.37 1.48
C LEU A 290 -10.79 -17.24 0.44
N SER A 291 -10.98 -17.59 -0.83
CA SER A 291 -11.07 -16.59 -1.91
C SER A 291 -12.25 -15.64 -1.72
N LEU A 292 -13.41 -16.16 -1.30
CA LEU A 292 -14.60 -15.34 -1.02
C LEU A 292 -14.44 -14.55 0.26
N ASN A 293 -13.89 -15.16 1.31
CA ASN A 293 -13.58 -14.47 2.56
C ASN A 293 -12.66 -13.28 2.29
N ALA A 294 -11.57 -13.44 1.52
CA ALA A 294 -10.68 -12.34 1.17
C ALA A 294 -11.38 -11.24 0.35
N LYS A 295 -12.23 -11.60 -0.63
CA LYS A 295 -13.02 -10.62 -1.40
C LYS A 295 -13.95 -9.78 -0.51
N PHE A 296 -14.59 -10.40 0.48
CA PHE A 296 -15.50 -9.72 1.41
C PHE A 296 -14.78 -9.00 2.56
N ALA A 297 -13.68 -9.55 3.04
CA ALA A 297 -12.81 -8.96 4.05
C ALA A 297 -12.12 -7.69 3.52
N GLY A 298 -11.88 -7.64 2.21
CA GLY A 298 -11.48 -6.43 1.50
C GLY A 298 -12.41 -5.26 1.81
N VAL A 299 -13.73 -5.48 1.80
CA VAL A 299 -14.75 -4.41 1.90
C VAL A 299 -15.26 -4.13 3.31
N MET A 300 -14.58 -4.61 4.35
CA MET A 300 -14.96 -4.37 5.74
C MET A 300 -13.73 -4.01 6.57
N ASP A 301 -13.91 -3.08 7.52
CA ASP A 301 -12.96 -2.92 8.62
C ASP A 301 -13.14 -4.08 9.60
N ILE A 302 -12.04 -4.75 9.94
CA ILE A 302 -12.04 -6.04 10.65
C ILE A 302 -11.59 -5.83 12.10
N SER A 303 -12.27 -4.91 12.78
CA SER A 303 -12.10 -4.63 14.19
C SER A 303 -13.39 -4.95 14.97
N GLY A 304 -13.25 -5.57 16.15
CA GLY A 304 -14.34 -5.80 17.10
C GLY A 304 -15.59 -6.49 16.55
N THR A 305 -16.75 -5.83 16.70
CA THR A 305 -18.10 -6.34 16.35
C THR A 305 -18.31 -6.59 14.85
N ASN A 306 -17.45 -6.05 13.99
CA ASN A 306 -17.56 -6.17 12.54
C ASN A 306 -17.18 -7.56 12.01
N LEU A 307 -16.39 -8.34 12.75
CA LEU A 307 -15.96 -9.69 12.34
C LEU A 307 -17.15 -10.66 12.25
N TYR A 308 -18.10 -10.60 13.19
CA TYR A 308 -19.31 -11.44 13.14
C TYR A 308 -20.17 -11.09 11.92
N GLN A 309 -20.32 -9.80 11.61
CA GLN A 309 -21.08 -9.35 10.43
C GLN A 309 -20.39 -9.76 9.12
N LEU A 310 -19.05 -9.69 9.07
CA LEU A 310 -18.28 -10.21 7.94
C LEU A 310 -18.53 -11.71 7.76
N ARG A 311 -18.35 -12.50 8.83
CA ARG A 311 -18.58 -13.95 8.79
C ARG A 311 -20.00 -14.29 8.40
N LYS A 312 -21.00 -13.55 8.88
CA LYS A 312 -22.39 -13.72 8.46
C LYS A 312 -22.58 -13.45 6.96
N LYS A 313 -22.02 -12.37 6.43
CA LYS A 313 -22.09 -12.05 4.99
C LYS A 313 -21.41 -13.12 4.14
N VAL A 314 -20.20 -13.54 4.53
CA VAL A 314 -19.45 -14.60 3.84
C VAL A 314 -20.25 -15.89 3.88
N ALA A 315 -20.72 -16.32 5.05
CA ALA A 315 -21.53 -17.52 5.26
C ALA A 315 -22.79 -17.54 4.39
N THR A 316 -23.53 -16.42 4.34
CA THR A 316 -24.70 -16.27 3.46
C THR A 316 -24.32 -16.34 1.99
N ALA A 317 -23.21 -15.74 1.57
CA ALA A 317 -22.78 -15.75 0.17
C ALA A 317 -22.32 -17.13 -0.32
N ILE A 318 -21.88 -18.01 0.58
CA ILE A 318 -21.42 -19.37 0.25
C ILE A 318 -22.41 -20.47 0.62
N ASP A 319 -23.56 -20.11 1.18
CA ASP A 319 -24.59 -21.04 1.67
C ASP A 319 -24.05 -22.07 2.68
N VAL A 320 -23.25 -21.61 3.65
CA VAL A 320 -22.68 -22.44 4.72
C VAL A 320 -23.06 -21.86 6.09
N PRO A 321 -23.41 -22.69 7.09
CA PRO A 321 -23.65 -22.20 8.46
C PRO A 321 -22.46 -21.42 9.00
N ILE A 322 -22.72 -20.31 9.70
CA ILE A 322 -21.66 -19.44 10.23
C ILE A 322 -20.71 -20.18 11.17
N GLU A 323 -21.22 -21.14 11.95
CA GLU A 323 -20.42 -21.98 12.85
C GLU A 323 -19.48 -22.91 12.09
N ARG A 324 -19.90 -23.39 10.91
CA ARG A 324 -19.04 -24.20 10.05
C ARG A 324 -17.97 -23.34 9.40
N LEU A 325 -18.33 -22.16 8.90
CA LEU A 325 -17.38 -21.19 8.34
C LEU A 325 -16.31 -20.80 9.37
N ASP A 326 -16.74 -20.49 10.60
CA ASP A 326 -15.85 -20.10 11.69
C ASP A 326 -14.83 -21.21 12.02
N LYS A 327 -15.29 -22.45 12.15
CA LYS A 327 -14.42 -23.61 12.41
C LYS A 327 -13.39 -23.84 11.30
N MET A 328 -13.73 -23.53 10.05
CA MET A 328 -12.83 -23.70 8.90
C MET A 328 -11.80 -22.57 8.80
N ILE A 329 -12.21 -21.32 9.00
CA ILE A 329 -11.36 -20.14 8.76
C ILE A 329 -10.46 -19.83 9.96
N THR A 330 -10.95 -19.94 11.20
CA THR A 330 -10.21 -19.51 12.39
C THR A 330 -8.82 -20.17 12.53
N PRO A 331 -8.63 -21.48 12.29
CA PRO A 331 -7.29 -22.07 12.30
C PRO A 331 -6.35 -21.46 11.25
N ILE A 332 -6.88 -21.15 10.07
CA ILE A 332 -6.12 -20.59 8.95
C ILE A 332 -5.73 -19.13 9.23
N GLU A 333 -6.63 -18.33 9.80
CA GLU A 333 -6.32 -16.96 10.26
C GLU A 333 -5.12 -16.96 11.22
N LYS A 334 -5.06 -17.93 12.14
CA LYS A 334 -3.94 -18.08 13.07
C LYS A 334 -2.66 -18.48 12.37
N VAL A 335 -2.73 -19.38 11.39
CA VAL A 335 -1.55 -19.73 10.56
C VAL A 335 -1.00 -18.48 9.89
N TYR A 336 -1.85 -17.70 9.21
CA TYR A 336 -1.42 -16.46 8.56
C TYR A 336 -0.82 -15.45 9.53
N ALA A 337 -1.40 -15.27 10.71
CA ALA A 337 -0.84 -14.40 11.74
C ALA A 337 0.53 -14.88 12.24
N ILE A 338 0.70 -16.19 12.50
CA ILE A 338 1.99 -16.76 12.91
C ILE A 338 3.04 -16.53 11.82
N VAL A 339 2.69 -16.79 10.58
CA VAL A 339 3.57 -16.64 9.42
C VAL A 339 3.99 -15.16 9.25
N ASP A 340 3.05 -14.22 9.28
CA ASP A 340 3.37 -12.79 9.23
C ASP A 340 4.25 -12.33 10.41
N HIS A 341 3.87 -12.68 11.65
CA HIS A 341 4.57 -12.21 12.85
C HIS A 341 5.97 -12.80 12.96
N THR A 342 6.18 -14.04 12.53
CA THR A 342 7.52 -14.64 12.49
C THR A 342 8.43 -13.94 11.49
N ARG A 343 7.91 -13.50 10.33
CA ARG A 343 8.67 -12.65 9.39
C ARG A 343 9.01 -11.30 10.02
N CYS A 344 8.04 -10.67 10.70
CA CYS A 344 8.27 -9.40 11.39
C CYS A 344 9.36 -9.53 12.47
N LEU A 345 9.28 -10.56 13.31
CA LEU A 345 10.29 -10.85 14.34
C LEU A 345 11.68 -11.07 13.75
N ALA A 346 11.79 -11.74 12.60
CA ALA A 346 13.09 -11.96 11.94
C ALA A 346 13.78 -10.63 11.60
N TYR A 347 13.03 -9.63 11.12
CA TYR A 347 13.56 -8.28 10.88
C TYR A 347 13.85 -7.53 12.17
N MET A 348 12.95 -7.58 13.16
CA MET A 348 13.16 -6.88 14.43
C MET A 348 14.43 -7.38 15.13
N LEU A 349 14.57 -8.70 15.28
CA LEU A 349 15.74 -9.31 15.91
C LEU A 349 17.00 -9.11 15.05
N GLY A 350 16.88 -9.22 13.72
CA GLY A 350 17.99 -9.03 12.79
C GLY A 350 18.55 -7.60 12.78
N ASP A 351 17.69 -6.60 12.94
CA ASP A 351 18.06 -5.19 13.04
C ASP A 351 18.28 -4.74 14.51
N CYS A 352 18.49 -5.71 15.41
CA CYS A 352 18.90 -5.55 16.81
C CYS A 352 17.91 -4.77 17.70
N ILE A 353 16.60 -4.94 17.47
CA ILE A 353 15.56 -4.42 18.38
C ILE A 353 15.54 -5.23 19.68
#